data_AF-F6GC65-F1
#
_entry.id   AF-F6GC65-F1
#
_cell.length_a   1.000
_cell.length_b   1.000
_cell.length_c   1.000
_cell.angle_alpha   90.00
_cell.angle_beta   90.00
_cell.angle_gamma   90.00
#
_symmetry.space_group_name_H-M   'P 1'
#
loop_
_entity.id
_entity.type
_entity.pdbx_description
1 polymer ?
#
loop_
_entity_poly.entity_id
_entity_poly.type
_entity_poly.pdbx_seq_one_letter_code
_entity_poly.pdbx_strand_id
1 'polypeptide(L)'
;MKFKFLAIASLVLITISCKENTKETKVEIEETIEEQIVEIKEVNPFTASIEKAHNKEAFNNAQAISYDFSVSFGGNNRLTAKITQLTDFSKIRIDKKTWTSIIYDGNEVFVNSRNDDYKGARFDIFTWPYFISLPYKLNDNGTQWSNEKKNKWGDAQFDSAKLSFDSGIGDTPDDWYVVYKNPETNVLEGAAYIVSFGKDLEKAESDPHAIKYSNFVEVNGVPFATKWTFHNWNEKDGYTDQIGEATIENIEFITVKDDVFKKSSISQVIENPNK
;
A
#
# COMPACT_ATOMS: atom_id res chain seq x y z
N MET A 1 59.71 90.77 16.79
CA MET A 1 59.62 90.69 15.31
C MET A 1 59.29 89.25 14.92
N LYS A 2 58.31 89.08 14.02
CA LYS A 2 57.79 87.83 13.41
C LYS A 2 56.67 87.06 14.14
N PHE A 3 55.48 87.28 13.58
CA PHE A 3 54.20 86.58 13.64
C PHE A 3 54.25 85.08 13.29
N LYS A 4 53.29 84.29 13.79
CA LYS A 4 52.19 83.68 12.98
C LYS A 4 51.11 82.98 13.85
N PHE A 5 49.88 83.09 13.37
CA PHE A 5 48.56 82.63 13.86
C PHE A 5 48.42 81.10 14.03
N LEU A 6 47.41 80.61 14.81
CA LEU A 6 46.13 80.07 14.27
C LEU A 6 45.26 79.27 15.30
N ALA A 7 44.01 79.73 15.45
CA ALA A 7 42.68 79.09 15.67
C ALA A 7 42.38 77.92 16.66
N ILE A 8 41.19 78.05 17.27
CA ILE A 8 40.45 77.16 18.20
C ILE A 8 39.51 76.21 17.43
N ALA A 9 39.35 74.94 17.85
CA ALA A 9 38.13 74.09 17.71
C ALA A 9 38.23 72.77 18.53
N SER A 10 37.44 72.61 19.61
CA SER A 10 36.30 71.67 19.82
C SER A 10 36.56 70.15 19.61
N LEU A 11 36.72 69.33 20.66
CA LEU A 11 35.71 68.54 21.45
C LEU A 11 35.20 67.25 20.76
N VAL A 12 35.48 66.07 21.36
CA VAL A 12 34.54 65.01 21.85
C VAL A 12 35.36 63.78 22.30
N LEU A 13 35.12 63.31 23.52
CA LEU A 13 35.66 62.08 24.14
C LEU A 13 34.53 61.05 24.26
N ILE A 14 34.73 59.82 23.75
CA ILE A 14 33.87 58.66 24.06
C ILE A 14 34.77 57.47 24.38
N THR A 15 34.63 56.94 25.60
CA THR A 15 35.30 55.76 26.13
C THR A 15 34.50 54.50 25.81
N ILE A 16 35.13 53.49 25.21
CA ILE A 16 34.55 52.16 24.99
C ILE A 16 35.02 51.23 26.12
N SER A 17 34.07 50.59 26.80
CA SER A 17 34.29 49.66 27.92
C SER A 17 34.42 48.22 27.43
N CYS A 18 35.49 47.54 27.86
CA CYS A 18 35.71 46.10 27.74
C CYS A 18 34.77 45.29 28.66
N LYS A 19 34.44 44.07 28.25
CA LYS A 19 33.90 43.01 29.12
C LYS A 19 34.60 41.67 28.81
N GLU A 20 34.86 40.92 29.86
CA GLU A 20 35.87 39.86 30.02
C GLU A 20 35.64 38.54 29.27
N ASN A 21 36.76 37.84 29.06
CA ASN A 21 36.91 36.48 28.51
C ASN A 21 37.01 35.42 29.61
N THR A 22 36.46 34.23 29.37
CA THR A 22 36.98 32.97 29.95
C THR A 22 36.92 31.88 28.87
N LYS A 23 38.03 31.15 28.71
CA LYS A 23 38.27 30.10 27.71
C LYS A 23 37.60 28.79 28.12
N GLU A 24 36.95 28.12 27.16
CA GLU A 24 36.80 26.66 27.16
C GLU A 24 37.12 26.09 25.76
N THR A 25 37.80 24.94 25.79
CA THR A 25 38.39 24.20 24.68
C THR A 25 37.31 23.53 23.84
N LYS A 26 37.28 23.81 22.53
CA LYS A 26 36.36 23.19 21.57
C LYS A 26 36.91 21.83 21.15
N VAL A 27 36.24 20.75 21.57
CA VAL A 27 36.40 19.42 20.97
C VAL A 27 35.64 19.43 19.65
N GLU A 28 36.34 19.13 18.57
CA GLU A 28 35.79 18.96 17.23
C GLU A 28 35.19 17.55 17.15
N ILE A 29 33.87 17.47 17.11
CA ILE A 29 33.12 16.26 16.73
C ILE A 29 32.69 16.51 15.29
N GLU A 30 33.43 15.95 14.35
CA GLU A 30 32.97 15.71 12.98
C GLU A 30 31.95 14.55 13.07
N GLU A 31 30.68 14.90 13.28
CA GLU A 31 29.57 13.99 13.02
C GLU A 31 29.07 14.29 11.60
N THR A 32 29.52 13.48 10.66
CA THR A 32 28.99 13.40 9.30
C THR A 32 27.54 12.91 9.40
N ILE A 33 26.60 13.84 9.53
CA ILE A 33 25.18 13.55 9.31
C ILE A 33 25.01 13.44 7.80
N GLU A 34 25.04 12.22 7.27
CA GLU A 34 24.39 11.93 5.99
C GLU A 34 22.90 12.21 6.18
N GLU A 35 22.49 13.42 5.81
CA GLU A 35 21.09 13.78 5.66
C GLU A 35 20.55 12.94 4.51
N GLN A 36 19.99 11.76 4.81
CA GLN A 36 19.12 11.06 3.89
C GLN A 36 17.94 11.99 3.63
N ILE A 37 17.98 12.65 2.48
CA ILE A 37 16.84 13.38 1.92
C ILE A 37 15.78 12.31 1.64
N VAL A 38 14.93 12.03 2.62
CA VAL A 38 13.68 11.32 2.36
C VAL A 38 12.85 12.29 1.53
N GLU A 39 12.74 12.01 0.23
CA GLU A 39 11.84 12.73 -0.66
C GLU A 39 10.43 12.65 -0.05
N ILE A 40 9.96 13.76 0.53
CA ILE A 40 8.61 13.85 1.08
C ILE A 40 7.68 13.88 -0.13
N LYS A 41 7.23 12.71 -0.57
CA LYS A 41 6.22 12.57 -1.60
C LYS A 41 4.98 13.32 -1.15
N GLU A 42 4.59 14.35 -1.88
CA GLU A 42 3.34 15.07 -1.63
C GLU A 42 2.18 14.07 -1.70
N VAL A 43 1.45 13.93 -0.58
CA VAL A 43 0.37 12.95 -0.48
C VAL A 43 -0.79 13.41 -1.35
N ASN A 44 -1.16 12.61 -2.35
CA ASN A 44 -2.25 12.92 -3.27
C ASN A 44 -3.59 13.06 -2.49
N PRO A 45 -4.30 14.20 -2.58
CA PRO A 45 -5.58 14.38 -1.87
C PRO A 45 -6.63 13.31 -2.20
N PHE A 46 -6.64 12.80 -3.43
CA PHE A 46 -7.52 11.71 -3.84
C PHE A 46 -7.30 10.46 -2.98
N THR A 47 -6.06 10.00 -2.88
CA THR A 47 -5.71 8.79 -2.12
C THR A 47 -5.81 9.03 -0.62
N ALA A 48 -5.39 10.20 -0.12
CA ALA A 48 -5.49 10.58 1.29
C ALA A 48 -6.94 10.52 1.80
N SER A 49 -7.91 10.96 0.98
CA SER A 49 -9.32 10.90 1.35
C SER A 49 -9.85 9.46 1.50
N ILE A 50 -9.37 8.54 0.65
CA ILE A 50 -9.75 7.11 0.70
C ILE A 50 -9.12 6.44 1.91
N GLU A 51 -7.81 6.64 2.13
CA GLU A 51 -7.07 6.08 3.27
C GLU A 51 -7.65 6.57 4.61
N LYS A 52 -8.07 7.84 4.67
CA LYS A 52 -8.76 8.40 5.83
C LYS A 52 -10.14 7.76 6.03
N ALA A 53 -10.95 7.63 4.96
CA ALA A 53 -12.26 7.00 5.04
C ALA A 53 -12.17 5.53 5.48
N HIS A 54 -11.04 4.87 5.19
CA HIS A 54 -10.75 3.52 5.63
C HIS A 54 -10.06 3.44 7.00
N ASN A 55 -9.77 4.55 7.66
CA ASN A 55 -9.04 4.56 8.93
C ASN A 55 -7.71 3.78 8.85
N LYS A 56 -6.89 4.11 7.84
CA LYS A 56 -5.56 3.50 7.61
C LYS A 56 -4.68 3.51 8.85
N GLU A 57 -4.76 4.54 9.68
CA GLU A 57 -4.01 4.61 10.94
C GLU A 57 -4.38 3.46 11.88
N ALA A 58 -5.67 3.23 12.13
CA ALA A 58 -6.10 2.12 12.97
C ALA A 58 -5.74 0.75 12.38
N PHE A 59 -5.84 0.60 11.05
CA PHE A 59 -5.40 -0.63 10.36
C PHE A 59 -3.91 -0.88 10.57
N ASN A 60 -3.06 0.14 10.35
CA ASN A 60 -1.61 0.02 10.48
C ASN A 60 -1.12 -0.14 11.93
N ASN A 61 -1.91 0.26 12.91
CA ASN A 61 -1.59 0.08 14.34
C ASN A 61 -1.79 -1.37 14.82
N ALA A 62 -2.57 -2.18 14.10
CA ALA A 62 -2.70 -3.61 14.39
C ALA A 62 -1.51 -4.39 13.80
N GLN A 63 -1.06 -5.45 14.48
CA GLN A 63 0.03 -6.28 13.96
C GLN A 63 -0.40 -7.10 12.74
N ALA A 64 -1.54 -7.77 12.85
CA ALA A 64 -2.04 -8.67 11.83
C ALA A 64 -3.57 -8.64 11.76
N ILE A 65 -4.09 -9.10 10.64
CA ILE A 65 -5.51 -9.34 10.42
C ILE A 65 -5.71 -10.79 9.98
N SER A 66 -6.78 -11.42 10.45
CA SER A 66 -7.22 -12.73 10.00
C SER A 66 -8.70 -12.72 9.65
N TYR A 67 -9.07 -13.52 8.65
CA TYR A 67 -10.43 -13.60 8.14
C TYR A 67 -10.63 -14.90 7.36
N ASP A 68 -11.87 -15.36 7.30
CA ASP A 68 -12.28 -16.42 6.39
C ASP A 68 -12.62 -15.81 5.03
N PHE A 69 -12.13 -16.43 3.96
CA PHE A 69 -12.24 -15.96 2.58
C PHE A 69 -12.76 -17.07 1.67
N SER A 70 -13.75 -16.75 0.85
CA SER A 70 -14.24 -17.62 -0.21
C SER A 70 -14.44 -16.83 -1.49
N VAL A 71 -13.94 -17.33 -2.62
CA VAL A 71 -14.12 -16.71 -3.94
C VAL A 71 -14.55 -17.75 -4.97
N SER A 72 -15.46 -17.35 -5.86
CA SER A 72 -15.95 -18.16 -6.96
C SER A 72 -15.99 -17.38 -8.28
N PHE A 73 -15.79 -18.09 -9.39
CA PHE A 73 -15.92 -17.55 -10.75
C PHE A 73 -16.74 -18.54 -11.59
N GLY A 74 -17.71 -18.03 -12.35
CA GLY A 74 -18.60 -18.87 -13.16
C GLY A 74 -19.31 -19.99 -12.37
N GLY A 75 -19.62 -19.75 -11.08
CA GLY A 75 -20.23 -20.73 -10.18
C GLY A 75 -19.29 -21.78 -9.58
N ASN A 76 -18.00 -21.76 -9.93
CA ASN A 76 -17.01 -22.70 -9.39
C ASN A 76 -16.21 -22.06 -8.26
N ASN A 77 -16.11 -22.74 -7.11
CA ASN A 77 -15.26 -22.28 -6.00
C ASN A 77 -13.77 -22.31 -6.43
N ARG A 78 -13.11 -21.15 -6.36
CA ARG A 78 -11.70 -20.96 -6.74
C ARG A 78 -10.78 -21.05 -5.53
N LEU A 79 -11.22 -20.57 -4.39
CA LEU A 79 -10.50 -20.67 -3.11
C LEU A 79 -11.52 -20.56 -1.97
N THR A 80 -11.35 -21.42 -0.96
CA THR A 80 -11.95 -21.26 0.37
C THR A 80 -10.83 -21.47 1.38
N ALA A 81 -10.51 -20.46 2.19
CA ALA A 81 -9.38 -20.49 3.10
C ALA A 81 -9.56 -19.52 4.26
N LYS A 82 -8.81 -19.76 5.34
CA LYS A 82 -8.52 -18.72 6.33
C LYS A 82 -7.26 -17.98 5.90
N ILE A 83 -7.30 -16.66 5.85
CA ILE A 83 -6.16 -15.81 5.53
C ILE A 83 -5.68 -15.13 6.82
N THR A 84 -4.37 -15.03 6.98
CA THR A 84 -3.70 -14.24 8.01
C THR A 84 -2.59 -13.43 7.35
N GLN A 85 -2.58 -12.12 7.51
CA GLN A 85 -1.53 -11.26 6.97
C GLN A 85 -1.09 -10.23 8.02
N LEU A 86 0.18 -9.85 7.98
CA LEU A 86 0.63 -8.64 8.66
C LEU A 86 0.04 -7.42 7.93
N THR A 87 -0.31 -6.37 8.68
CA THR A 87 -0.95 -5.16 8.13
C THR A 87 -0.01 -4.37 7.22
N ASP A 88 1.30 -4.49 7.43
CA ASP A 88 2.34 -3.98 6.53
C ASP A 88 2.53 -4.82 5.24
N PHE A 89 1.78 -5.93 5.11
CA PHE A 89 1.82 -6.87 3.98
C PHE A 89 3.15 -7.65 3.84
N SER A 90 4.04 -7.57 4.84
CA SER A 90 5.37 -8.21 4.77
C SER A 90 5.31 -9.74 4.89
N LYS A 91 4.25 -10.30 5.50
CA LYS A 91 4.05 -11.74 5.63
C LYS A 91 2.59 -12.12 5.52
N ILE A 92 2.32 -13.25 4.85
CA ILE A 92 0.97 -13.70 4.53
C ILE A 92 0.92 -15.21 4.68
N ARG A 93 -0.21 -15.72 5.15
CA ARG A 93 -0.53 -17.14 5.23
C ARG A 93 -1.97 -17.38 4.80
N ILE A 94 -2.17 -18.38 3.94
CA ILE A 94 -3.46 -18.88 3.51
C ILE A 94 -3.56 -20.34 3.91
N ASP A 95 -4.50 -20.68 4.79
CA ASP A 95 -4.77 -22.05 5.24
C ASP A 95 -6.06 -22.56 4.59
N LYS A 96 -5.95 -23.58 3.74
CA LYS A 96 -7.07 -24.26 3.09
C LYS A 96 -7.55 -25.43 3.98
N LYS A 97 -8.81 -25.85 3.79
CA LYS A 97 -9.42 -26.98 4.54
C LYS A 97 -8.67 -28.32 4.37
N THR A 98 -7.90 -28.49 3.30
CA THR A 98 -7.26 -29.76 2.90
C THR A 98 -5.85 -29.98 3.48
N TRP A 99 -5.50 -29.35 4.61
CA TRP A 99 -4.13 -29.35 5.16
C TRP A 99 -3.09 -28.72 4.22
N THR A 100 -3.54 -27.87 3.30
CA THR A 100 -2.67 -27.10 2.42
C THR A 100 -2.54 -25.69 2.96
N SER A 101 -1.31 -25.22 3.15
CA SER A 101 -1.03 -23.82 3.48
C SER A 101 -0.14 -23.20 2.43
N ILE A 102 -0.42 -21.95 2.04
CA ILE A 102 0.49 -21.11 1.28
C ILE A 102 1.03 -20.05 2.23
N ILE A 103 2.33 -19.81 2.22
CA ILE A 103 2.96 -18.84 3.12
C ILE A 103 3.95 -18.00 2.31
N TYR A 104 3.90 -16.70 2.56
CA TYR A 104 4.92 -15.73 2.20
C TYR A 104 5.58 -15.22 3.47
N ASP A 105 6.90 -15.40 3.60
CA ASP A 105 7.64 -15.06 4.82
C ASP A 105 8.36 -13.70 4.78
N GLY A 106 8.13 -12.92 3.73
CA GLY A 106 8.82 -11.67 3.41
C GLY A 106 9.88 -11.82 2.33
N ASN A 107 10.27 -13.05 1.98
CA ASN A 107 11.24 -13.32 0.94
C ASN A 107 10.75 -14.39 -0.05
N GLU A 108 10.39 -15.57 0.45
CA GLU A 108 9.99 -16.72 -0.35
C GLU A 108 8.48 -16.98 -0.23
N VAL A 109 7.89 -17.53 -1.29
CA VAL A 109 6.57 -18.16 -1.23
C VAL A 109 6.76 -19.66 -1.17
N PHE A 110 6.07 -20.33 -0.27
CA PHE A 110 6.10 -21.79 -0.19
C PHE A 110 4.74 -22.39 0.12
N VAL A 111 4.54 -23.61 -0.36
CA VAL A 111 3.36 -24.42 -0.13
C VAL A 111 3.72 -25.57 0.80
N ASN A 112 2.97 -25.68 1.88
CA ASN A 112 2.91 -26.89 2.71
C ASN A 112 1.75 -27.74 2.19
N SER A 113 2.05 -28.82 1.48
CA SER A 113 1.06 -29.80 1.01
C SER A 113 1.65 -31.20 1.10
N ARG A 114 0.79 -32.21 1.31
CA ARG A 114 1.24 -33.61 1.31
C ARG A 114 1.38 -34.19 -0.09
N ASN A 115 0.57 -33.76 -1.06
CA ASN A 115 0.46 -34.43 -2.36
C ASN A 115 0.13 -33.51 -3.57
N ASP A 116 -0.05 -32.19 -3.37
CA ASP A 116 -0.60 -31.32 -4.42
C ASP A 116 0.40 -30.25 -4.88
N ASP A 117 0.70 -30.26 -6.19
CA ASP A 117 1.30 -29.12 -6.91
C ASP A 117 0.23 -28.03 -7.06
N TYR A 118 0.27 -27.03 -6.17
CA TYR A 118 -0.68 -25.93 -6.21
C TYR A 118 -0.18 -24.79 -7.11
N LYS A 119 -0.36 -24.96 -8.41
CA LYS A 119 0.07 -23.98 -9.44
C LYS A 119 -0.44 -22.55 -9.25
N GLY A 120 -1.60 -22.38 -8.60
CA GLY A 120 -2.18 -21.06 -8.31
C GLY A 120 -1.68 -20.39 -7.03
N ALA A 121 -0.76 -21.02 -6.29
CA ALA A 121 -0.39 -20.58 -4.94
C ALA A 121 0.18 -19.17 -4.88
N ARG A 122 1.12 -18.84 -5.79
CA ARG A 122 1.79 -17.53 -5.81
C ARG A 122 0.87 -16.40 -6.28
N PHE A 123 -0.05 -16.69 -7.19
CA PHE A 123 -1.13 -15.77 -7.52
C PHE A 123 -2.03 -15.53 -6.29
N ASP A 124 -2.51 -16.61 -5.66
CA ASP A 124 -3.48 -16.49 -4.56
C ASP A 124 -2.92 -15.77 -3.32
N ILE A 125 -1.65 -15.99 -2.98
CA ILE A 125 -1.04 -15.40 -1.79
C ILE A 125 -0.88 -13.87 -1.89
N PHE A 126 -0.81 -13.33 -3.11
CA PHE A 126 -0.67 -11.90 -3.32
C PHE A 126 -1.96 -11.23 -3.76
N THR A 127 -2.77 -11.84 -4.63
CA THR A 127 -3.96 -11.18 -5.21
C THR A 127 -5.07 -10.93 -4.18
N TRP A 128 -5.54 -11.97 -3.49
CA TRP A 128 -6.68 -11.81 -2.55
C TRP A 128 -6.34 -10.96 -1.33
N PRO A 129 -5.16 -11.14 -0.70
CA PRO A 129 -4.74 -10.31 0.42
C PRO A 129 -4.46 -8.86 -0.03
N TYR A 130 -4.03 -8.64 -1.27
CA TYR A 130 -3.88 -7.27 -1.79
C TYR A 130 -5.23 -6.57 -1.96
N PHE A 131 -6.27 -7.25 -2.48
CA PHE A 131 -7.58 -6.62 -2.63
C PHE A 131 -8.21 -6.15 -1.31
N ILE A 132 -8.06 -6.90 -0.22
CA ILE A 132 -8.51 -6.42 1.10
C ILE A 132 -7.66 -5.25 1.61
N SER A 133 -6.38 -5.20 1.21
CA SER A 133 -5.41 -4.23 1.71
C SER A 133 -5.31 -2.96 0.84
N LEU A 134 -5.88 -2.98 -0.36
CA LEU A 134 -5.80 -1.92 -1.36
C LEU A 134 -6.07 -0.51 -0.79
N PRO A 135 -7.15 -0.26 -0.03
CA PRO A 135 -7.42 1.09 0.46
C PRO A 135 -6.39 1.62 1.46
N TYR A 136 -5.52 0.76 1.99
CA TYR A 136 -4.46 1.11 2.94
C TYR A 136 -3.08 1.28 2.29
N LYS A 137 -2.93 0.87 1.03
CA LYS A 137 -1.63 0.82 0.32
C LYS A 137 -1.53 1.83 -0.82
N LEU A 138 -2.47 2.77 -0.92
CA LEU A 138 -2.58 3.71 -2.04
C LEU A 138 -1.39 4.68 -2.12
N ASN A 139 -0.76 5.00 -1.00
CA ASN A 139 0.42 5.86 -0.93
C ASN A 139 1.71 5.11 -0.55
N ASP A 140 1.78 3.79 -0.74
CA ASP A 140 3.01 3.03 -0.48
C ASP A 140 4.15 3.45 -1.42
N ASN A 141 5.39 3.16 -1.02
CA ASN A 141 6.57 3.43 -1.85
C ASN A 141 6.47 2.69 -3.19
N GLY A 142 6.84 3.38 -4.27
CA GLY A 142 6.77 2.85 -5.62
C GLY A 142 5.40 3.00 -6.31
N THR A 143 4.37 3.54 -5.64
CA THR A 143 3.08 3.86 -6.28
C THR A 143 3.18 5.08 -7.19
N GLN A 144 2.54 5.06 -8.35
CA GLN A 144 2.46 6.19 -9.26
C GLN A 144 0.99 6.46 -9.61
N TRP A 145 0.58 7.73 -9.57
CA TRP A 145 -0.81 8.11 -9.76
C TRP A 145 -1.00 9.06 -10.94
N SER A 146 -1.98 8.76 -11.78
CA SER A 146 -2.48 9.73 -12.76
C SER A 146 -3.25 10.87 -12.08
N ASN A 147 -3.51 11.94 -12.84
CA ASN A 147 -4.48 12.94 -12.43
C ASN A 147 -5.86 12.31 -12.21
N GLU A 148 -6.60 12.88 -11.26
CA GLU A 148 -7.99 12.54 -11.00
C GLU A 148 -8.87 12.86 -12.23
N LYS A 149 -9.80 11.96 -12.54
CA LYS A 149 -10.83 12.15 -13.56
C LYS A 149 -12.12 11.46 -13.16
N LYS A 150 -13.23 11.91 -13.73
CA LYS A 150 -14.52 11.22 -13.59
C LYS A 150 -14.63 10.09 -14.59
N ASN A 151 -14.92 8.89 -14.09
CA ASN A 151 -15.19 7.72 -14.91
C ASN A 151 -16.55 7.14 -14.54
N LYS A 152 -17.14 6.42 -15.50
CA LYS A 152 -18.39 5.70 -15.28
C LYS A 152 -18.17 4.53 -14.31
N TRP A 153 -19.09 4.39 -13.36
CA TRP A 153 -19.16 3.27 -12.42
C TRP A 153 -20.64 2.91 -12.23
N GLY A 154 -21.09 1.86 -12.94
CA GLY A 154 -22.52 1.57 -13.09
C GLY A 154 -23.23 2.71 -13.82
N ASP A 155 -24.34 3.20 -13.28
CA ASP A 155 -25.09 4.32 -13.86
C ASP A 155 -24.60 5.70 -13.38
N ALA A 156 -23.56 5.74 -12.52
CA ALA A 156 -23.06 6.95 -11.90
C ALA A 156 -21.65 7.33 -12.39
N GLN A 157 -21.21 8.55 -12.05
CA GLN A 157 -19.87 9.08 -12.32
C GLN A 157 -19.12 9.22 -11.02
N PHE A 158 -17.95 8.57 -10.93
CA PHE A 158 -17.14 8.51 -9.72
C PHE A 158 -15.79 9.18 -9.99
N ASP A 159 -15.27 9.87 -8.99
CA ASP A 159 -13.89 10.36 -9.04
C ASP A 159 -12.95 9.14 -9.02
N SER A 160 -11.98 9.15 -9.92
CA SER A 160 -11.09 8.02 -10.13
C SER A 160 -9.70 8.45 -10.57
N ALA A 161 -8.71 7.61 -10.29
CA ALA A 161 -7.35 7.82 -10.74
C ALA A 161 -6.69 6.46 -11.04
N LYS A 162 -5.77 6.45 -12.01
CA LYS A 162 -4.98 5.25 -12.34
C LYS A 162 -3.79 5.16 -11.40
N LEU A 163 -3.63 4.00 -10.77
CA LEU A 163 -2.47 3.56 -10.01
C LEU A 163 -1.63 2.63 -10.88
N SER A 164 -0.34 2.90 -10.96
CA SER A 164 0.69 2.00 -11.50
C SER A 164 1.87 1.93 -10.53
N PHE A 165 2.89 1.12 -10.83
CA PHE A 165 4.03 0.90 -9.94
C PHE A 165 5.37 1.13 -10.64
N ASP A 166 6.37 1.51 -9.86
CA ASP A 166 7.75 1.53 -10.31
C ASP A 166 8.24 0.11 -10.63
N SER A 167 9.28 0.00 -11.46
CA SER A 167 9.87 -1.30 -11.78
C SER A 167 10.41 -1.99 -10.53
N GLY A 168 10.23 -3.31 -10.46
CA GLY A 168 10.69 -4.12 -9.33
C GLY A 168 9.79 -4.11 -8.10
N ILE A 169 8.67 -3.38 -8.12
CA ILE A 169 7.66 -3.42 -7.07
C ILE A 169 6.78 -4.65 -7.24
N GLY A 170 6.83 -5.56 -6.26
CA GLY A 170 6.03 -6.79 -6.25
C GLY A 170 6.44 -7.81 -7.33
N ASP A 171 5.59 -8.81 -7.53
CA ASP A 171 5.80 -9.86 -8.54
C ASP A 171 5.35 -9.42 -9.95
N THR A 172 4.49 -8.41 -10.04
CA THR A 172 3.84 -7.91 -11.26
C THR A 172 3.82 -6.38 -11.28
N PRO A 173 4.98 -5.71 -11.43
CA PRO A 173 5.05 -4.25 -11.46
C PRO A 173 4.26 -3.62 -12.62
N ASP A 174 3.98 -4.40 -13.67
CA ASP A 174 3.21 -3.95 -14.84
C ASP A 174 1.69 -3.95 -14.62
N ASP A 175 1.21 -4.48 -13.48
CA ASP A 175 -0.20 -4.36 -13.12
C ASP A 175 -0.57 -2.88 -12.92
N TRP A 176 -1.82 -2.55 -13.26
CA TRP A 176 -2.38 -1.24 -12.94
C TRP A 176 -3.79 -1.38 -12.40
N TYR A 177 -4.21 -0.35 -11.68
CA TYR A 177 -5.56 -0.22 -11.14
C TYR A 177 -6.17 1.12 -11.55
N VAL A 178 -7.47 1.18 -11.85
CA VAL A 178 -8.23 2.44 -11.85
C VAL A 178 -9.11 2.41 -10.63
N VAL A 179 -8.77 3.24 -9.64
CA VAL A 179 -9.43 3.25 -8.33
C VAL A 179 -10.64 4.18 -8.37
N TYR A 180 -11.78 3.72 -7.85
CA TYR A 180 -13.04 4.47 -7.83
C TYR A 180 -13.42 4.83 -6.40
N LYS A 181 -13.57 6.13 -6.14
CA LYS A 181 -13.91 6.68 -4.84
C LYS A 181 -15.40 6.99 -4.76
N ASN A 182 -16.08 6.48 -3.74
CA ASN A 182 -17.47 6.81 -3.48
C ASN A 182 -17.61 8.33 -3.19
N PRO A 183 -18.44 9.08 -3.93
CA PRO A 183 -18.50 10.54 -3.85
C PRO A 183 -19.11 11.05 -2.54
N GLU A 184 -19.86 10.22 -1.81
CA GLU A 184 -20.52 10.61 -0.55
C GLU A 184 -19.66 10.29 0.66
N THR A 185 -18.95 9.15 0.63
CA THR A 185 -18.26 8.61 1.80
C THR A 185 -16.73 8.60 1.69
N ASN A 186 -16.19 8.85 0.50
CA ASN A 186 -14.78 8.65 0.14
C ASN A 186 -14.27 7.20 0.29
N VAL A 187 -15.13 6.24 0.63
CA VAL A 187 -14.77 4.82 0.68
C VAL A 187 -14.47 4.35 -0.75
N LEU A 188 -13.40 3.56 -0.91
CA LEU A 188 -13.12 2.72 -2.07
C LEU A 188 -14.36 1.89 -2.48
N GLU A 189 -15.03 2.32 -3.53
CA GLU A 189 -16.19 1.62 -4.09
C GLU A 189 -15.76 0.40 -4.91
N GLY A 190 -14.61 0.51 -5.57
CA GLY A 190 -14.06 -0.53 -6.42
C GLY A 190 -12.79 -0.12 -7.14
N ALA A 191 -12.25 -1.05 -7.91
CA ALA A 191 -11.13 -0.79 -8.80
C ALA A 191 -11.30 -1.57 -10.10
N ALA A 192 -10.98 -0.96 -11.23
CA ALA A 192 -10.64 -1.72 -12.43
C ALA A 192 -9.18 -2.16 -12.33
N TYR A 193 -8.81 -3.28 -12.94
CA TYR A 193 -7.45 -3.81 -12.88
C TYR A 193 -7.15 -4.74 -14.05
N ILE A 194 -5.86 -4.92 -14.30
CA ILE A 194 -5.34 -6.02 -15.10
C ILE A 194 -4.55 -6.97 -14.20
N VAL A 195 -4.34 -8.19 -14.68
CA VAL A 195 -3.41 -9.14 -14.05
C VAL A 195 -2.42 -9.64 -15.09
N SER A 196 -1.17 -9.23 -14.94
CA SER A 196 -0.02 -9.61 -15.77
C SER A 196 0.71 -10.86 -15.25
N PHE A 197 0.37 -11.39 -14.07
CA PHE A 197 1.02 -12.59 -13.52
C PHE A 197 0.96 -13.78 -14.50
N GLY A 198 2.12 -14.22 -14.98
CA GLY A 198 2.24 -15.31 -15.96
C GLY A 198 1.67 -14.99 -17.35
N LYS A 199 1.55 -13.71 -17.72
CA LYS A 199 1.06 -13.24 -19.02
C LYS A 199 1.91 -12.07 -19.53
N ASP A 200 1.99 -11.93 -20.85
CA ASP A 200 2.53 -10.69 -21.45
C ASP A 200 1.58 -9.52 -21.23
N LEU A 201 2.12 -8.30 -21.14
CA LEU A 201 1.36 -7.09 -20.82
C LEU A 201 0.21 -6.84 -21.81
N GLU A 202 0.45 -6.96 -23.12
CA GLU A 202 -0.59 -6.76 -24.14
C GLU A 202 -1.80 -7.68 -23.91
N LYS A 203 -1.55 -8.93 -23.51
CA LYS A 203 -2.60 -9.89 -23.21
C LYS A 203 -3.36 -9.51 -21.95
N ALA A 204 -2.67 -9.04 -20.91
CA ALA A 204 -3.30 -8.56 -19.69
C ALA A 204 -4.17 -7.32 -19.96
N GLU A 205 -3.69 -6.37 -20.78
CA GLU A 205 -4.42 -5.15 -21.12
C GLU A 205 -5.64 -5.39 -22.03
N SER A 206 -5.66 -6.50 -22.77
CA SER A 206 -6.83 -6.88 -23.58
C SER A 206 -8.03 -7.39 -22.77
N ASP A 207 -7.86 -7.70 -21.48
CA ASP A 207 -8.87 -8.33 -20.63
C ASP A 207 -8.93 -7.71 -19.22
N PRO A 208 -9.21 -6.40 -19.10
CA PRO A 208 -9.34 -5.76 -17.80
C PRO A 208 -10.65 -6.17 -17.11
N HIS A 209 -10.58 -6.27 -15.80
CA HIS A 209 -11.72 -6.58 -14.94
C HIS A 209 -11.94 -5.49 -13.91
N ALA A 210 -13.04 -5.58 -13.17
CA ALA A 210 -13.30 -4.71 -12.04
C ALA A 210 -13.70 -5.53 -10.81
N ILE A 211 -13.23 -5.07 -9.65
CA ILE A 211 -13.70 -5.49 -8.34
C ILE A 211 -14.58 -4.41 -7.76
N LYS A 212 -15.76 -4.77 -7.30
CA LYS A 212 -16.69 -3.89 -6.57
C LYS A 212 -16.81 -4.35 -5.12
N TYR A 213 -16.71 -3.40 -4.21
CA TYR A 213 -16.79 -3.61 -2.77
C TYR A 213 -18.18 -3.26 -2.25
N SER A 214 -18.74 -4.11 -1.40
CA SER A 214 -20.08 -3.91 -0.84
C SER A 214 -20.21 -4.55 0.54
N ASN A 215 -21.31 -4.23 1.23
CA ASN A 215 -21.64 -4.73 2.57
C ASN A 215 -20.51 -4.45 3.58
N PHE A 216 -20.13 -3.17 3.67
CA PHE A 216 -19.11 -2.74 4.62
C PHE A 216 -19.57 -2.98 6.06
N VAL A 217 -18.69 -3.58 6.86
CA VAL A 217 -18.82 -3.72 8.30
C VAL A 217 -17.63 -3.05 8.97
N GLU A 218 -17.82 -2.53 10.17
CA GLU A 218 -16.74 -1.94 10.95
C GLU A 218 -16.18 -2.97 11.94
N VAL A 219 -14.86 -3.12 11.96
CA VAL A 219 -14.13 -3.91 12.96
C VAL A 219 -13.10 -2.99 13.61
N ASN A 220 -13.23 -2.74 14.91
CA ASN A 220 -12.36 -1.82 15.66
C ASN A 220 -12.17 -0.44 14.99
N GLY A 221 -13.24 0.14 14.43
CA GLY A 221 -13.17 1.44 13.76
C GLY A 221 -12.63 1.40 12.32
N VAL A 222 -12.35 0.22 11.76
CA VAL A 222 -11.86 0.04 10.39
C VAL A 222 -12.95 -0.59 9.53
N PRO A 223 -13.38 0.04 8.42
CA PRO A 223 -14.38 -0.52 7.52
C PRO A 223 -13.79 -1.58 6.60
N PHE A 224 -14.49 -2.71 6.48
CA PHE A 224 -14.16 -3.80 5.57
C PHE A 224 -15.37 -4.21 4.75
N ALA A 225 -15.21 -4.31 3.43
CA ALA A 225 -16.22 -4.89 2.57
C ALA A 225 -16.27 -6.41 2.76
N THR A 226 -17.45 -6.93 3.13
CA THR A 226 -17.65 -8.38 3.34
C THR A 226 -18.12 -9.11 2.09
N LYS A 227 -18.53 -8.38 1.04
CA LYS A 227 -18.90 -8.94 -0.25
C LYS A 227 -18.20 -8.21 -1.38
N TRP A 228 -17.52 -8.97 -2.22
CA TRP A 228 -16.91 -8.49 -3.47
C TRP A 228 -17.63 -9.10 -4.65
N THR A 229 -17.82 -8.32 -5.71
CA THR A 229 -18.21 -8.85 -7.02
C THR A 229 -17.16 -8.49 -8.06
N PHE A 230 -16.88 -9.45 -8.93
CA PHE A 230 -15.92 -9.28 -10.03
C PHE A 230 -16.69 -9.14 -11.33
N HIS A 231 -16.23 -8.24 -12.19
CA HIS A 231 -16.91 -7.89 -13.43
C HIS A 231 -15.93 -7.77 -14.58
N ASN A 232 -16.42 -7.94 -15.81
CA ASN A 232 -15.74 -7.37 -16.97
C ASN A 232 -15.71 -5.84 -16.86
N TRP A 233 -14.72 -5.19 -17.46
CA TRP A 233 -14.60 -3.74 -17.41
C TRP A 233 -14.14 -3.14 -18.74
N ASN A 234 -14.61 -1.93 -19.05
CA ASN A 234 -13.99 -1.08 -20.05
C ASN A 234 -14.17 0.40 -19.67
N GLU A 235 -13.31 1.28 -20.19
CA GLU A 235 -13.31 2.71 -19.81
C GLU A 235 -14.61 3.44 -20.16
N LYS A 236 -15.30 3.03 -21.23
CA LYS A 236 -16.53 3.67 -21.71
C LYS A 236 -17.72 3.33 -20.82
N ASP A 237 -17.87 2.07 -20.45
CA ASP A 237 -19.07 1.55 -19.79
C ASP A 237 -18.89 1.37 -18.28
N GLY A 238 -17.65 1.36 -17.77
CA GLY A 238 -17.32 0.98 -16.40
C GLY A 238 -17.33 -0.54 -16.23
N TYR A 239 -17.75 -1.02 -15.06
CA TYR A 239 -17.98 -2.44 -14.86
C TYR A 239 -19.25 -2.91 -15.61
N THR A 240 -19.23 -4.14 -16.12
CA THR A 240 -20.34 -4.73 -16.86
C THR A 240 -20.77 -6.06 -16.24
N ASP A 241 -20.73 -7.16 -16.98
CA ASP A 241 -21.20 -8.47 -16.54
C ASP A 241 -20.43 -8.95 -15.32
N GLN A 242 -21.16 -9.45 -14.32
CA GLN A 242 -20.55 -10.10 -13.16
C GLN A 242 -20.00 -11.46 -13.57
N ILE A 243 -18.72 -11.69 -13.31
CA ILE A 243 -17.98 -12.93 -13.64
C ILE A 243 -17.61 -13.75 -12.41
N GLY A 244 -17.66 -13.14 -11.22
CA GLY A 244 -17.33 -13.80 -9.97
C GLY A 244 -17.79 -13.04 -8.73
N GLU A 245 -17.55 -13.64 -7.57
CA GLU A 245 -17.85 -13.05 -6.27
C GLU A 245 -16.93 -13.61 -5.18
N ALA A 246 -16.73 -12.82 -4.13
CA ALA A 246 -16.08 -13.27 -2.91
C ALA A 246 -16.84 -12.84 -1.65
N THR A 247 -16.69 -13.63 -0.59
CA THR A 247 -17.18 -13.33 0.76
C THR A 247 -16.02 -13.33 1.75
N ILE A 248 -16.12 -12.42 2.72
CA ILE A 248 -15.15 -12.23 3.79
C ILE A 248 -15.92 -12.26 5.11
N GLU A 249 -15.51 -13.16 5.99
CA GLU A 249 -16.17 -13.42 7.27
C GLU A 249 -15.14 -13.49 8.40
N ASN A 250 -15.60 -13.39 9.65
CA ASN A 250 -14.77 -13.56 10.85
C ASN A 250 -13.49 -12.69 10.85
N ILE A 251 -13.65 -11.42 10.48
CA ILE A 251 -12.54 -10.46 10.41
C ILE A 251 -12.10 -10.08 11.82
N GLU A 252 -10.83 -10.33 12.13
CA GLU A 252 -10.25 -10.07 13.45
C GLU A 252 -8.85 -9.47 13.32
N PHE A 253 -8.58 -8.41 14.08
CA PHE A 253 -7.22 -7.96 14.34
C PHE A 253 -6.59 -8.85 15.42
N ILE A 254 -5.40 -9.39 15.15
CA ILE A 254 -4.75 -10.36 16.01
C ILE A 254 -3.27 -10.04 16.22
N THR A 255 -2.71 -10.61 17.30
CA THR A 255 -1.26 -10.71 17.49
C THR A 255 -0.81 -12.10 17.07
N VAL A 256 0.26 -12.17 16.29
CA VAL A 256 0.82 -13.43 15.77
C VAL A 256 2.24 -13.63 16.25
N LYS A 257 2.57 -14.89 16.52
CA LYS A 257 3.96 -15.30 16.77
C LYS A 257 4.68 -15.46 15.43
N ASP A 258 6.00 -15.27 15.45
CA ASP A 258 6.83 -15.36 14.23
C ASP A 258 6.79 -16.73 13.55
N ASP A 259 6.47 -17.80 14.27
CA ASP A 259 6.37 -19.16 13.74
C ASP A 259 5.16 -19.37 12.82
N VAL A 260 4.15 -18.50 12.86
CA VAL A 260 2.97 -18.57 11.99
C VAL A 260 3.36 -18.55 10.51
N PHE A 261 4.40 -17.78 10.15
CA PHE A 261 4.86 -17.59 8.77
C PHE A 261 6.12 -18.39 8.43
N LYS A 262 6.52 -19.36 9.26
CA LYS A 262 7.72 -20.17 8.98
C LYS A 262 7.41 -21.35 8.06
N LYS A 263 8.39 -21.68 7.21
CA LYS A 263 8.40 -22.93 6.46
C LYS A 263 8.53 -24.14 7.39
N SER A 264 7.94 -25.24 6.95
CA SER A 264 8.04 -26.55 7.57
C SER A 264 9.00 -27.44 6.77
N SER A 265 9.34 -28.61 7.30
CA SER A 265 10.19 -29.57 6.59
C SER A 265 9.57 -30.13 5.30
N ILE A 266 8.26 -29.93 5.10
CA ILE A 266 7.54 -30.36 3.90
C ILE A 266 7.25 -29.20 2.93
N SER A 267 7.75 -27.99 3.21
CA SER A 267 7.53 -26.83 2.35
C SER A 267 8.22 -26.99 1.00
N GLN A 268 7.47 -26.71 -0.06
CA GLN A 268 8.00 -26.56 -1.41
C GLN A 268 7.99 -25.09 -1.79
N VAL A 269 9.14 -24.55 -2.21
CA VAL A 269 9.26 -23.17 -2.70
C VAL A 269 8.50 -23.03 -4.02
N ILE A 270 7.75 -21.94 -4.15
CA ILE A 270 7.03 -21.58 -5.36
C ILE A 270 7.75 -20.40 -6.01
N GLU A 271 8.44 -20.68 -7.10
CA GLU A 271 9.19 -19.69 -7.86
C GLU A 271 8.31 -18.58 -8.42
N ASN A 272 8.89 -17.39 -8.58
CA ASN A 272 8.26 -16.31 -9.35
C ASN A 272 8.53 -16.56 -10.83
N PRO A 273 7.52 -16.84 -11.68
CA PRO A 273 7.73 -17.06 -13.11
C PRO A 273 8.23 -15.81 -13.86
N ASN A 274 8.10 -14.62 -13.26
CA ASN A 274 8.55 -13.35 -13.83
C ASN A 274 10.00 -12.98 -13.43
N LYS A 275 10.70 -13.83 -12.65
CA LYS A 275 12.09 -13.63 -12.22
C LYS A 275 13.00 -14.77 -12.67
#